data_AF-A0A095YSL5-F1
#
_entry.id   AF-A0A095YSL5-F1
#
_cell.length_a   1.000
_cell.length_b   1.000
_cell.length_c   1.000
_cell.angle_alpha   90.00
_cell.angle_beta   90.00
_cell.angle_gamma   90.00
#
_symmetry.space_group_name_H-M   'P 1'
#
loop_
_entity.id
_entity.type
_entity.pdbx_description
1 polymer ?
#
loop_
_entity_poly.entity_id
_entity_poly.type
_entity_poly.pdbx_seq_one_letter_code
_entity_poly.pdbx_strand_id
1 'polypeptide(L)'
;MSKNMNNGQLNTEQASQSTNMTFSSEFSCNISDHVYEIKSVSTDYFDSFVKQHPHTDVCQMSTWAKVKEPAWNSEQVALFCDGEMVGSASLLFRKIPMTPWSLCYSPRGFLVDFDKADDVEAMVKACKHVAKKHGTFEIKIDPNIERKIGDTAINRLKENGFSHHGFTMGMGDSQPRFAMITDIDRSEESVFNSFEKKAQRFINKSEKFQLDIKEYGKSGSAIFEDIMNITGKRNNFFTRDKAYFNKVLDSLGQDDAELYLVSTTYSHIYQIKINEKDTLVKEKNSFEKKKAKLLTKIEEDSVDEETIESFKNKVNNFEDKIDKLEVKINAISELIESSLEEKVKGGEGEEIIYLSGALMVYCGPLAYYLYGASSNEYRDLLPNYFMQWELMKIAMWKGCKFYDFGGVSGYTEEDDLEKDHAAGLYYFKKVFGTHLHERIGEFDLTIKPGVKKLFNVAMNLRKFILSLRK
;
A
#
# COMPACT_ATOMS: atom_id res chain seq x y z
N MET A 1 16.47 -63.05 28.17
CA MET A 1 16.36 -64.08 27.12
C MET A 1 15.63 -63.44 25.95
N SER A 2 16.37 -63.00 24.91
CA SER A 2 16.41 -63.62 23.55
C SER A 2 15.11 -63.42 22.76
N LYS A 3 15.05 -63.04 21.48
CA LYS A 3 15.99 -62.68 20.40
C LYS A 3 15.06 -62.25 19.22
N ASN A 4 15.52 -61.29 18.41
CA ASN A 4 15.31 -61.14 16.94
C ASN A 4 13.89 -61.12 16.34
N MET A 5 13.51 -59.96 15.78
CA MET A 5 13.55 -59.58 14.34
C MET A 5 12.47 -60.25 13.48
N ASN A 6 11.55 -59.44 12.94
CA ASN A 6 11.28 -59.52 11.52
C ASN A 6 10.84 -58.17 10.94
N ASN A 7 11.36 -57.90 9.75
CA ASN A 7 11.24 -56.68 8.97
C ASN A 7 9.82 -56.46 8.44
N GLY A 8 9.35 -55.21 8.52
CA GLY A 8 8.27 -54.69 7.71
C GLY A 8 8.67 -53.29 7.25
N GLN A 9 9.15 -53.20 6.01
CA GLN A 9 9.49 -51.95 5.33
C GLN A 9 8.30 -50.99 5.39
N LEU A 10 8.48 -49.89 6.13
CA LEU A 10 7.63 -48.71 5.97
C LEU A 10 8.15 -47.95 4.76
N ASN A 11 7.33 -47.90 3.72
CA ASN A 11 7.46 -47.01 2.58
C ASN A 11 7.63 -45.57 3.07
N THR A 12 8.87 -45.09 3.09
CA THR A 12 9.22 -43.68 3.10
C THR A 12 9.80 -43.33 1.74
N GLU A 13 8.95 -43.16 0.74
CA GLU A 13 9.30 -42.48 -0.49
C GLU A 13 8.06 -41.73 -0.98
N GLN A 14 8.28 -40.49 -1.42
CA GLN A 14 7.30 -39.51 -1.91
C GLN A 14 6.69 -38.56 -0.86
N ALA A 15 7.55 -37.86 -0.11
CA ALA A 15 7.30 -36.45 0.19
C ALA A 15 8.11 -35.60 -0.79
N SER A 16 7.41 -34.79 -1.57
CA SER A 16 7.90 -33.90 -2.63
C SER A 16 8.96 -32.90 -2.14
N GLN A 17 10.23 -33.15 -2.47
CA GLN A 17 11.24 -32.08 -2.55
C GLN A 17 11.21 -31.49 -3.96
N SER A 18 10.30 -30.54 -4.20
CA SER A 18 10.53 -29.56 -5.26
C SER A 18 11.54 -28.55 -4.71
N THR A 19 12.81 -28.70 -5.03
CA THR A 19 13.86 -27.76 -4.62
C THR A 19 13.55 -26.37 -5.20
N ASN A 20 13.11 -25.44 -4.33
CA ASN A 20 12.90 -24.01 -4.59
C ASN A 20 14.26 -23.33 -4.85
N MET A 21 14.81 -23.56 -6.04
CA MET A 21 16.07 -23.00 -6.49
C MET A 21 15.81 -21.86 -7.45
N THR A 22 16.57 -20.77 -7.34
CA THR A 22 16.59 -19.71 -8.36
C THR A 22 17.26 -20.29 -9.60
N PHE A 23 16.53 -20.40 -10.70
CA PHE A 23 17.08 -20.93 -11.95
C PHE A 23 18.17 -20.00 -12.49
N SER A 24 19.36 -20.53 -12.76
CA SER A 24 20.28 -19.92 -13.72
C SER A 24 21.11 -20.95 -14.46
N SER A 25 21.31 -20.67 -15.74
CA SER A 25 22.24 -21.36 -16.63
C SER A 25 23.70 -20.99 -16.36
N GLU A 26 24.60 -21.64 -17.10
CA GLU A 26 26.00 -21.24 -17.29
C GLU A 26 26.11 -19.76 -17.76
N PHE A 27 26.41 -18.85 -16.84
CA PHE A 27 26.94 -17.53 -17.12
C PHE A 27 28.19 -17.33 -16.28
N SER A 28 29.27 -16.93 -16.94
CA SER A 28 30.48 -16.45 -16.29
C SER A 28 31.10 -15.33 -17.13
N CYS A 29 31.70 -14.35 -16.49
CA CYS A 29 32.54 -13.36 -17.15
C CYS A 29 33.65 -12.86 -16.22
N ASN A 30 34.76 -12.41 -16.80
CA ASN A 30 35.85 -11.78 -16.05
C ASN A 30 35.79 -10.26 -16.25
N ILE A 31 35.88 -9.50 -15.17
CA ILE A 31 36.01 -8.04 -15.17
C ILE A 31 37.06 -7.68 -14.11
N SER A 32 38.07 -6.90 -14.49
CA SER A 32 39.13 -6.44 -13.58
C SER A 32 39.73 -7.54 -12.69
N ASP A 33 40.06 -8.69 -13.28
CA ASP A 33 40.61 -9.89 -12.61
C ASP A 33 39.68 -10.64 -11.65
N HIS A 34 38.42 -10.21 -11.53
CA HIS A 34 37.38 -10.88 -10.75
C HIS A 34 36.50 -11.77 -11.63
N VAL A 35 36.07 -12.92 -11.08
CA VAL A 35 35.17 -13.86 -11.77
C VAL A 35 33.75 -13.63 -11.30
N TYR A 36 32.89 -13.26 -12.24
CA TYR A 36 31.47 -13.06 -12.01
C TYR A 36 30.67 -14.22 -12.58
N GLU A 37 29.75 -14.79 -11.80
CA GLU A 37 28.94 -15.95 -12.20
C GLU A 37 27.50 -15.81 -11.71
N ILE A 38 26.54 -16.37 -12.46
CA ILE A 38 25.19 -16.56 -11.89
C ILE A 38 25.17 -17.94 -11.24
N LYS A 39 24.84 -18.00 -9.95
CA LYS A 39 24.72 -19.26 -9.21
C LYS A 39 23.27 -19.52 -8.83
N SER A 40 22.88 -20.79 -8.88
CA SER A 40 21.59 -21.22 -8.35
C SER A 40 21.67 -21.26 -6.83
N VAL A 41 20.74 -20.57 -6.17
CA VAL A 41 20.62 -20.49 -4.70
C VAL A 41 19.20 -20.85 -4.29
N SER A 42 18.97 -21.13 -3.00
CA SER A 42 17.61 -21.30 -2.50
C SER A 42 16.82 -19.99 -2.56
N THR A 43 15.49 -20.09 -2.69
CA THR A 43 14.59 -18.94 -2.55
C THR A 43 14.85 -18.16 -1.27
N ASP A 44 15.02 -18.83 -0.13
CA ASP A 44 15.22 -18.16 1.16
C ASP A 44 16.55 -17.39 1.20
N TYR A 45 17.62 -17.95 0.62
CA TYR A 45 18.90 -17.26 0.54
C TYR A 45 18.82 -16.02 -0.35
N PHE A 46 18.16 -16.16 -1.51
CA PHE A 46 17.94 -15.05 -2.44
C PHE A 46 17.09 -13.94 -1.80
N ASP A 47 15.93 -14.28 -1.23
CA ASP A 47 15.02 -13.31 -0.61
C ASP A 47 15.66 -12.68 0.64
N SER A 48 16.53 -13.40 1.36
CA SER A 48 17.33 -12.82 2.46
C SER A 48 18.30 -11.74 1.98
N PHE A 49 19.00 -11.96 0.87
CA PHE A 49 19.84 -10.94 0.25
C PHE A 49 19.01 -9.72 -0.19
N VAL A 50 17.86 -9.97 -0.84
CA VAL A 50 16.93 -8.91 -1.26
C VAL A 50 16.51 -8.06 -0.05
N LYS A 51 16.02 -8.67 1.03
CA LYS A 51 15.54 -7.97 2.24
C LYS A 51 16.63 -7.14 2.94
N GLN A 52 17.89 -7.56 2.85
CA GLN A 52 19.03 -6.87 3.50
C GLN A 52 19.63 -5.75 2.63
N HIS A 53 19.31 -5.70 1.33
CA HIS A 53 19.86 -4.71 0.43
C HIS A 53 19.39 -3.28 0.78
N PRO A 54 20.26 -2.24 0.78
CA PRO A 54 19.87 -0.87 1.14
C PRO A 54 18.74 -0.27 0.30
N HIS A 55 18.65 -0.69 -0.97
CA HIS A 55 17.62 -0.28 -1.92
C HIS A 55 16.55 -1.37 -2.15
N THR A 56 16.30 -2.21 -1.14
CA THR A 56 15.36 -3.32 -1.24
C THR A 56 13.97 -2.91 -1.68
N ASP A 57 13.25 -3.84 -2.30
CA ASP A 57 11.82 -3.71 -2.57
C ASP A 57 11.19 -5.09 -2.69
N VAL A 58 9.93 -5.24 -2.24
CA VAL A 58 9.19 -6.50 -2.38
C VAL A 58 9.11 -6.97 -3.83
N CYS A 59 9.13 -6.05 -4.80
CA CYS A 59 9.08 -6.39 -6.21
C CYS A 59 10.26 -7.24 -6.69
N GLN A 60 11.38 -7.23 -5.96
CA GLN A 60 12.56 -8.02 -6.26
C GLN A 60 12.59 -9.39 -5.55
N MET A 61 11.66 -9.66 -4.63
CA MET A 61 11.57 -10.98 -3.99
C MET A 61 11.14 -12.04 -5.01
N SER A 62 11.73 -13.23 -4.91
CA SER A 62 11.36 -14.38 -5.75
C SER A 62 9.93 -14.85 -5.48
N THR A 63 9.48 -14.73 -4.24
CA THR A 63 8.09 -14.96 -3.80
C THR A 63 7.10 -13.98 -4.43
N TRP A 64 7.45 -12.69 -4.58
CA TRP A 64 6.62 -11.74 -5.31
C TRP A 64 6.50 -12.05 -6.80
N ALA A 65 7.55 -12.60 -7.41
CA ALA A 65 7.52 -13.01 -8.81
C ALA A 65 6.42 -14.04 -9.07
N LYS A 66 6.20 -14.98 -8.14
CA LYS A 66 5.12 -15.98 -8.19
C LYS A 66 3.75 -15.34 -8.24
N VAL A 67 3.53 -14.18 -7.59
CA VAL A 67 2.26 -13.42 -7.67
C VAL A 67 1.94 -13.04 -9.10
N LYS A 68 2.94 -12.79 -9.95
CA LYS A 68 2.76 -12.33 -11.34
C LYS A 68 2.46 -13.44 -12.34
N GLU A 69 2.64 -14.70 -11.97
CA GLU A 69 2.34 -15.85 -12.82
C GLU A 69 0.82 -16.08 -13.05
N PRO A 70 0.39 -16.84 -14.06
CA PRO A 70 1.13 -17.18 -15.27
C PRO A 70 1.20 -16.00 -16.26
N ALA A 71 0.65 -14.82 -15.92
CA ALA A 71 0.64 -13.65 -16.80
C ALA A 71 2.05 -13.16 -17.14
N TRP A 72 2.99 -13.35 -16.21
CA TRP A 72 4.42 -13.15 -16.38
C TRP A 72 5.14 -14.44 -15.97
N ASN A 73 6.10 -14.88 -16.78
CA ASN A 73 7.08 -15.87 -16.34
C ASN A 73 8.18 -15.14 -15.56
N SER A 74 8.92 -15.82 -14.69
CA SER A 74 10.02 -15.19 -13.98
C SER A 74 11.30 -16.03 -13.96
N GLU A 75 12.44 -15.35 -13.86
CA GLU A 75 13.75 -15.96 -13.60
C GLU A 75 14.56 -15.01 -12.70
N GLN A 76 15.21 -15.57 -11.68
CA GLN A 76 15.96 -14.82 -10.68
C GLN A 76 17.45 -14.91 -10.99
N VAL A 77 18.13 -13.77 -10.98
CA VAL A 77 19.57 -13.65 -11.18
C VAL A 77 20.23 -13.42 -9.85
N ALA A 78 21.00 -14.39 -9.34
CA ALA A 78 21.88 -14.21 -8.20
C ALA A 78 23.33 -14.11 -8.69
N LEU A 79 23.87 -12.89 -8.71
CA LEU A 79 25.21 -12.62 -9.22
C LEU A 79 26.23 -12.77 -8.10
N PHE A 80 27.24 -13.61 -8.34
CA PHE A 80 28.37 -13.80 -7.46
C PHE A 80 29.64 -13.22 -8.07
N CYS A 81 30.48 -12.62 -7.23
CA CYS A 81 31.85 -12.21 -7.53
C CYS A 81 32.77 -12.96 -6.55
N ASP A 82 33.69 -13.77 -7.05
CA ASP A 82 34.67 -14.51 -6.25
C ASP A 82 34.09 -15.31 -5.05
N GLY A 83 32.85 -15.79 -5.20
CA GLY A 83 32.16 -16.59 -4.18
C GLY A 83 31.21 -15.81 -3.26
N GLU A 84 31.18 -14.48 -3.32
CA GLU A 84 30.23 -13.64 -2.60
C GLU A 84 29.10 -13.15 -3.50
N MET A 85 27.86 -13.13 -3.00
CA MET A 85 26.73 -12.58 -3.76
C MET A 85 26.79 -11.06 -3.73
N VAL A 86 26.94 -10.43 -4.90
CA VAL A 86 27.11 -8.98 -5.06
C VAL A 86 25.91 -8.29 -5.70
N GLY A 87 24.98 -9.07 -6.28
CA GLY A 87 23.78 -8.51 -6.88
C GLY A 87 22.64 -9.50 -7.04
N SER A 88 21.42 -8.96 -7.11
CA SER A 88 20.22 -9.72 -7.40
C SER A 88 19.28 -9.00 -8.36
N ALA A 89 18.56 -9.78 -9.17
CA ALA A 89 17.43 -9.28 -9.94
C ALA A 89 16.32 -10.31 -10.08
N SER A 90 15.08 -9.89 -9.86
CA SER A 90 13.91 -10.65 -10.28
C SER A 90 13.48 -10.17 -11.67
N LEU A 91 13.60 -11.03 -12.69
CA LEU A 91 13.25 -10.69 -14.07
C LEU A 91 11.89 -11.28 -14.41
N LEU A 92 10.94 -10.41 -14.79
CA LEU A 92 9.59 -10.80 -15.22
C LEU A 92 9.49 -10.72 -16.75
N PHE A 93 9.08 -11.81 -17.38
CA PHE A 93 8.95 -11.93 -18.83
C PHE A 93 7.49 -12.01 -19.26
N ARG A 94 7.07 -11.06 -20.10
CA ARG A 94 5.75 -11.10 -20.76
C ARG A 94 5.93 -11.39 -22.24
N LYS A 95 5.44 -12.56 -22.67
CA LYS A 95 5.44 -12.94 -24.08
C LYS A 95 4.50 -12.03 -24.88
N ILE A 96 4.95 -11.59 -26.05
CA ILE A 96 4.10 -10.85 -26.99
C ILE A 96 3.28 -11.87 -27.78
N PRO A 97 1.93 -11.79 -27.78
CA PRO A 97 1.07 -12.75 -28.44
C PRO A 97 1.47 -12.99 -29.90
N MET A 98 1.47 -14.26 -30.33
CA MET A 98 1.79 -14.70 -31.69
C MET A 98 3.23 -14.43 -32.18
N THR A 99 4.16 -14.09 -31.29
CA THR A 99 5.57 -13.87 -31.65
C THR A 99 6.51 -14.66 -30.73
N PRO A 100 7.77 -14.89 -31.13
CA PRO A 100 8.78 -15.49 -30.25
C PRO A 100 9.42 -14.47 -29.28
N TRP A 101 8.92 -13.23 -29.22
CA TRP A 101 9.53 -12.14 -28.46
C TRP A 101 8.84 -11.92 -27.11
N SER A 102 9.59 -11.34 -26.18
CA SER A 102 9.10 -10.95 -24.86
C SER A 102 9.61 -9.58 -24.45
N LEU A 103 8.84 -8.93 -23.58
CA LEU A 103 9.30 -7.81 -22.77
C LEU A 103 9.84 -8.37 -21.45
N CYS A 104 11.03 -7.94 -21.04
CA CYS A 104 11.57 -8.20 -19.72
C CYS A 104 11.39 -6.96 -18.85
N TYR A 105 10.88 -7.13 -17.65
CA TYR A 105 10.72 -6.06 -16.67
C TYR A 105 11.27 -6.52 -15.32
N SER A 106 12.18 -5.75 -14.73
CA SER A 106 12.66 -5.97 -13.36
C SER A 106 12.15 -4.83 -12.47
N PRO A 107 10.94 -4.95 -11.90
CA PRO A 107 10.34 -3.88 -11.10
C PRO A 107 11.19 -3.58 -9.88
N ARG A 108 11.59 -2.32 -9.69
CA ARG A 108 12.44 -1.83 -8.58
C ARG A 108 13.85 -2.39 -8.54
N GLY A 109 14.23 -3.19 -9.53
CA GLY A 109 15.58 -3.73 -9.70
C GLY A 109 16.48 -2.82 -10.54
N PHE A 110 17.76 -3.15 -10.68
CA PHE A 110 18.44 -4.26 -10.01
C PHE A 110 18.85 -3.89 -8.59
N LEU A 111 19.11 -4.90 -7.76
CA LEU A 111 19.73 -4.71 -6.45
C LEU A 111 21.21 -5.03 -6.58
N VAL A 112 22.02 -4.00 -6.74
CA VAL A 112 23.47 -4.04 -6.83
C VAL A 112 24.02 -2.76 -6.21
N ASP A 113 25.25 -2.81 -5.72
CA ASP A 113 25.98 -1.62 -5.29
C ASP A 113 26.37 -0.78 -6.52
N PHE A 114 25.66 0.34 -6.74
CA PHE A 114 25.90 1.22 -7.89
C PHE A 114 27.21 2.01 -7.80
N ASP A 115 27.87 2.05 -6.63
CA ASP A 115 29.20 2.66 -6.51
C ASP A 115 30.30 1.74 -7.06
N LYS A 116 30.04 0.44 -7.19
CA LYS A 116 30.93 -0.56 -7.78
C LYS A 116 30.65 -0.75 -9.27
N ALA A 117 31.41 -0.06 -10.11
CA ALA A 117 31.22 -0.07 -11.56
C ALA A 117 31.22 -1.49 -12.18
N ASP A 118 32.17 -2.33 -11.74
CA ASP A 118 32.34 -3.70 -12.26
C ASP A 118 31.16 -4.61 -11.89
N ASP A 119 30.62 -4.47 -10.67
CA ASP A 119 29.44 -5.20 -10.23
C ASP A 119 28.21 -4.80 -11.06
N VAL A 120 28.05 -3.50 -11.36
CA VAL A 120 26.96 -3.02 -12.23
C VAL A 120 27.12 -3.57 -13.65
N GLU A 121 28.33 -3.52 -14.23
CA GLU A 121 28.60 -4.06 -15.56
C GLU A 121 28.31 -5.56 -15.63
N ALA A 122 28.80 -6.33 -14.65
CA ALA A 122 28.55 -7.76 -14.54
C ALA A 122 27.05 -8.06 -14.39
N MET A 123 26.33 -7.29 -13.57
CA MET A 123 24.89 -7.45 -13.36
C MET A 123 24.09 -7.21 -14.63
N VAL A 124 24.43 -6.17 -15.38
CA VAL A 124 23.79 -5.90 -16.68
C VAL A 124 24.10 -7.01 -17.68
N LYS A 125 25.34 -7.51 -17.74
CA LYS A 125 25.71 -8.65 -18.61
C LYS A 125 24.94 -9.92 -18.25
N ALA A 126 24.82 -10.24 -16.95
CA ALA A 126 24.08 -11.39 -16.44
C ALA A 126 22.59 -11.30 -16.80
N CYS A 127 21.94 -10.17 -16.54
CA CYS A 127 20.54 -9.95 -16.92
C CYS A 127 20.32 -10.03 -18.43
N LYS A 128 21.23 -9.48 -19.25
CA LYS A 128 21.18 -9.61 -20.71
C LYS A 128 21.30 -11.06 -21.17
N HIS A 129 22.18 -11.84 -20.54
CA HIS A 129 22.35 -13.25 -20.84
C HIS A 129 21.05 -14.02 -20.61
N VAL A 130 20.43 -13.83 -19.44
CA VAL A 130 19.14 -14.47 -19.11
C VAL A 130 18.04 -14.00 -20.05
N ALA A 131 17.90 -12.69 -20.26
CA ALA A 131 16.86 -12.11 -21.12
C ALA A 131 16.91 -12.63 -22.57
N LYS A 132 18.11 -12.89 -23.12
CA LYS A 132 18.27 -13.43 -24.48
C LYS A 132 17.59 -14.79 -24.66
N LYS A 133 17.61 -15.68 -23.66
CA LYS A 133 16.96 -17.00 -23.72
C LYS A 133 15.44 -16.90 -23.88
N HIS A 134 14.85 -15.85 -23.30
CA HIS A 134 13.41 -15.58 -23.37
C HIS A 134 13.00 -14.82 -24.65
N GLY A 135 13.92 -14.65 -25.61
CA GLY A 135 13.64 -13.94 -26.86
C GLY A 135 13.47 -12.42 -26.68
N THR A 136 13.87 -11.88 -25.53
CA THR A 136 13.62 -10.50 -25.09
C THR A 136 14.07 -9.46 -26.11
N PHE A 137 13.24 -8.43 -26.36
CA PHE A 137 13.62 -7.29 -27.19
C PHE A 137 14.01 -6.04 -26.38
N GLU A 138 13.57 -5.94 -25.13
CA GLU A 138 13.81 -4.82 -24.23
C GLU A 138 13.80 -5.29 -22.77
N ILE A 139 14.74 -4.77 -21.97
CA ILE A 139 14.74 -4.88 -20.51
C ILE A 139 14.38 -3.52 -19.94
N LYS A 140 13.30 -3.47 -19.16
CA LYS A 140 12.85 -2.28 -18.43
C LYS A 140 13.14 -2.42 -16.94
N ILE A 141 13.60 -1.35 -16.31
CA ILE A 141 13.86 -1.27 -14.87
C ILE A 141 13.44 0.10 -14.32
N ASP A 142 13.17 0.16 -13.03
CA ASP A 142 12.79 1.38 -12.30
C ASP A 142 13.29 1.34 -10.83
N PRO A 143 14.62 1.37 -10.60
CA PRO A 143 15.24 1.05 -9.31
C PRO A 143 14.65 1.82 -8.13
N ASN A 144 14.56 1.18 -6.95
CA ASN A 144 14.13 1.82 -5.70
C ASN A 144 15.24 2.70 -5.07
N ILE A 145 15.74 3.66 -5.85
CA ILE A 145 16.80 4.58 -5.44
C ILE A 145 16.24 5.99 -5.42
N GLU A 146 16.41 6.67 -4.30
CA GLU A 146 15.97 8.06 -4.17
C GLU A 146 16.79 8.97 -5.08
N ARG A 147 16.12 9.85 -5.82
CA ARG A 147 16.72 10.75 -6.80
C ARG A 147 17.86 11.59 -6.21
N LYS A 148 17.72 12.02 -4.97
CA LYS A 148 18.69 12.87 -4.25
C LYS A 148 20.10 12.25 -4.18
N ILE A 149 20.19 10.92 -4.18
CA ILE A 149 21.42 10.14 -4.07
C ILE A 149 21.66 9.26 -5.31
N GLY A 150 20.89 9.49 -6.37
CA GLY A 150 20.77 8.55 -7.48
C GLY A 150 21.65 8.84 -8.70
N ASP A 151 22.45 9.91 -8.68
CA ASP A 151 23.24 10.33 -9.85
C ASP A 151 24.26 9.27 -10.30
N THR A 152 24.95 8.61 -9.35
CA THR A 152 25.85 7.50 -9.67
C THR A 152 25.10 6.39 -10.38
N ALA A 153 23.96 5.95 -9.85
CA ALA A 153 23.16 4.88 -10.45
C ALA A 153 22.67 5.24 -11.85
N ILE A 154 22.17 6.47 -12.06
CA ILE A 154 21.74 6.97 -13.37
C ILE A 154 22.89 6.90 -14.37
N ASN A 155 24.09 7.36 -13.99
CA ASN A 155 25.25 7.39 -14.87
C ASN A 155 25.74 5.98 -15.21
N ARG A 156 25.86 5.09 -14.22
CA ARG A 156 26.27 3.69 -14.43
C ARG A 156 25.31 2.92 -15.33
N LEU A 157 24.01 3.14 -15.18
CA LEU A 157 23.01 2.54 -16.07
C LEU A 157 23.16 3.05 -17.51
N LYS A 158 23.37 4.36 -17.69
CA LYS A 158 23.61 4.96 -19.02
C LYS A 158 24.88 4.45 -19.68
N GLU A 159 25.99 4.35 -18.93
CA GLU A 159 27.26 3.76 -19.37
C GLU A 159 27.06 2.31 -19.84
N ASN A 160 26.15 1.58 -19.20
CA ASN A 160 25.77 0.21 -19.56
C ASN A 160 24.66 0.11 -20.64
N GLY A 161 24.34 1.22 -21.30
CA GLY A 161 23.45 1.26 -22.47
C GLY A 161 21.96 1.43 -22.17
N PHE A 162 21.58 1.71 -20.91
CA PHE A 162 20.19 2.07 -20.60
C PHE A 162 19.87 3.50 -21.03
N SER A 163 18.66 3.68 -21.53
CA SER A 163 18.08 5.00 -21.82
C SER A 163 17.16 5.40 -20.66
N HIS A 164 17.43 6.54 -20.04
CA HIS A 164 16.60 7.09 -18.97
C HIS A 164 15.38 7.83 -19.53
N HIS A 165 14.22 7.66 -18.91
CA HIS A 165 12.96 8.27 -19.36
C HIS A 165 12.80 9.73 -18.93
N GLY A 166 13.72 10.25 -18.13
CA GLY A 166 13.62 11.56 -17.52
C GLY A 166 12.83 11.53 -16.20
N PHE A 167 12.57 12.71 -15.66
CA PHE A 167 11.88 12.88 -14.38
C PHE A 167 10.40 13.17 -14.61
N THR A 168 9.68 12.12 -15.01
CA THR A 168 8.23 12.11 -15.28
C THR A 168 7.40 12.43 -14.04
N MET A 169 6.25 13.06 -14.23
CA MET A 169 5.27 13.31 -13.17
C MET A 169 4.01 12.49 -13.44
N GLY A 170 3.12 12.41 -12.45
CA GLY A 170 1.88 11.67 -12.53
C GLY A 170 2.04 10.17 -12.25
N MET A 171 1.02 9.41 -12.64
CA MET A 171 0.92 7.96 -12.39
C MET A 171 1.11 7.13 -13.67
N GLY A 172 1.80 7.69 -14.67
CA GLY A 172 1.89 7.13 -16.02
C GLY A 172 2.98 6.07 -16.24
N ASP A 173 4.00 6.06 -15.38
CA ASP A 173 5.11 5.11 -15.42
C ASP A 173 4.66 3.70 -15.00
N SER A 174 5.50 2.67 -15.25
CA SER A 174 5.19 1.30 -14.84
C SER A 174 4.99 1.17 -13.33
N GLN A 175 5.77 1.94 -12.57
CA GLN A 175 5.59 2.18 -11.13
C GLN A 175 5.61 3.67 -10.85
N PRO A 176 4.82 4.15 -9.89
CA PRO A 176 4.91 5.55 -9.46
C PRO A 176 6.34 5.89 -9.05
N ARG A 177 6.85 6.99 -9.61
CA ARG A 177 8.17 7.53 -9.27
C ARG A 177 8.20 8.13 -7.88
N PHE A 178 7.05 8.65 -7.43
CA PHE A 178 6.87 9.24 -6.10
C PHE A 178 6.09 8.30 -5.18
N ALA A 179 6.51 8.19 -3.93
CA ALA A 179 5.75 7.54 -2.85
C ALA A 179 5.73 8.43 -1.60
N MET A 180 4.77 8.18 -0.70
CA MET A 180 4.68 8.86 0.59
C MET A 180 5.14 7.88 1.68
N ILE A 181 6.26 8.19 2.35
CA ILE A 181 6.90 7.27 3.30
C ILE A 181 6.96 7.92 4.67
N THR A 182 6.56 7.19 5.71
CA THR A 182 6.75 7.57 7.11
C THR A 182 7.95 6.83 7.66
N ASP A 183 8.88 7.55 8.29
CA ASP A 183 9.94 6.91 9.08
C ASP A 183 9.36 6.57 10.47
N ILE A 184 9.40 5.28 10.77
CA ILE A 184 8.84 4.67 11.98
C ILE A 184 9.92 4.03 12.87
N ASP A 185 11.21 4.23 12.58
CA ASP A 185 12.34 3.71 13.37
C ASP A 185 12.61 4.57 14.62
N ARG A 186 11.56 4.76 15.43
CA ARG A 186 11.53 5.65 16.61
C ARG A 186 10.38 5.27 17.54
N SER A 187 10.18 5.97 18.67
CA SER A 187 9.07 5.66 19.58
C SER A 187 7.71 5.94 18.95
N GLU A 188 6.67 5.21 19.35
CA GLU A 188 5.29 5.42 18.90
C GLU A 188 4.85 6.88 19.11
N GLU A 189 5.16 7.46 20.27
CA GLU A 189 4.89 8.87 20.56
C GLU A 189 5.57 9.81 19.55
N SER A 190 6.82 9.54 19.18
CA SER A 190 7.53 10.37 18.21
C SER A 190 6.96 10.23 16.81
N VAL A 191 6.52 9.03 16.41
CA VAL A 191 5.83 8.82 15.11
C VAL A 191 4.50 9.56 15.12
N PHE A 192 3.67 9.36 16.14
CA PHE A 192 2.37 10.01 16.27
C PHE A 192 2.48 11.55 16.25
N ASN A 193 3.49 12.09 16.94
CA ASN A 193 3.73 13.53 16.99
C ASN A 193 4.21 14.11 15.65
N SER A 194 4.71 13.29 14.72
CA SER A 194 5.07 13.73 13.36
C SER A 194 3.87 13.95 12.45
N PHE A 195 2.70 13.40 12.80
CA PHE A 195 1.48 13.53 12.00
C PHE A 195 0.96 14.97 12.00
N GLU A 196 0.22 15.36 10.96
CA GLU A 196 -0.49 16.63 10.98
C GLU A 196 -1.54 16.65 12.11
N LYS A 197 -1.80 17.84 12.68
CA LYS A 197 -2.73 18.01 13.80
C LYS A 197 -4.14 17.45 13.53
N LYS A 198 -4.59 17.50 12.28
CA LYS A 198 -5.87 16.94 11.86
C LYS A 198 -5.88 15.41 12.00
N ALA A 199 -4.81 14.73 11.58
CA ALA A 199 -4.67 13.28 11.71
C ALA A 199 -4.56 12.87 13.18
N GLN A 200 -3.73 13.54 13.98
CA GLN A 200 -3.64 13.31 15.44
C GLN A 200 -5.02 13.38 16.09
N ARG A 201 -5.80 14.43 15.78
CA ARG A 201 -7.16 14.60 16.29
C ARG A 201 -8.10 13.47 15.86
N PHE A 202 -8.02 13.03 14.61
CA PHE A 202 -8.88 12.00 14.08
C PHE A 202 -8.53 10.62 14.62
N ILE A 203 -7.26 10.30 14.81
CA ILE A 203 -6.81 9.06 15.46
C ILE A 203 -7.26 9.04 16.93
N ASN A 204 -6.99 10.11 17.70
CA ASN A 204 -7.45 10.22 19.09
C ASN A 204 -8.98 10.14 19.22
N LYS A 205 -9.71 10.58 18.20
CA LYS A 205 -11.18 10.43 18.16
C LYS A 205 -11.56 8.98 17.86
N SER A 206 -10.90 8.35 16.89
CA SER A 206 -11.23 7.00 16.45
C SER A 206 -10.94 5.94 17.51
N GLU A 207 -9.85 6.09 18.27
CA GLU A 207 -9.51 5.18 19.37
C GLU A 207 -10.60 5.11 20.46
N LYS A 208 -11.33 6.21 20.69
CA LYS A 208 -12.45 6.23 21.65
C LYS A 208 -13.62 5.37 21.23
N PHE A 209 -13.75 5.07 19.94
CA PHE A 209 -14.77 4.16 19.44
C PHE A 209 -14.41 2.70 19.61
N GLN A 210 -13.19 2.38 20.07
CA GLN A 210 -12.77 1.00 20.41
C GLN A 210 -13.11 -0.01 19.30
N LEU A 211 -12.84 0.36 18.05
CA LEU A 211 -13.02 -0.54 16.90
C LEU A 211 -12.04 -1.72 17.03
N ASP A 212 -12.42 -2.87 16.49
CA ASP A 212 -11.53 -4.02 16.41
C ASP A 212 -10.66 -3.95 15.16
N ILE A 213 -9.39 -4.34 15.27
CA ILE A 213 -8.53 -4.66 14.13
C ILE A 213 -7.95 -6.05 14.31
N LYS A 214 -8.09 -6.92 13.30
CA LYS A 214 -7.59 -8.30 13.34
C LYS A 214 -6.97 -8.70 12.01
N GLU A 215 -5.99 -9.59 12.08
CA GLU A 215 -5.43 -10.30 10.92
C GLU A 215 -6.37 -11.46 10.55
N TYR A 216 -6.71 -11.59 9.27
CA TYR A 216 -7.65 -12.59 8.75
C TYR A 216 -7.05 -13.51 7.69
N GLY A 217 -5.87 -13.19 7.15
CA GLY A 217 -5.25 -13.89 6.04
C GLY A 217 -6.24 -14.15 4.90
N LYS A 218 -6.24 -15.37 4.38
CA LYS A 218 -7.16 -15.75 3.29
C LYS A 218 -8.63 -15.79 3.68
N SER A 219 -8.95 -15.95 4.97
CA SER A 219 -10.34 -16.01 5.41
C SER A 219 -11.07 -14.67 5.23
N GLY A 220 -10.33 -13.56 5.25
CA GLY A 220 -10.86 -12.21 5.06
C GLY A 220 -10.89 -11.72 3.61
N SER A 221 -10.37 -12.47 2.64
CA SER A 221 -10.17 -11.94 1.27
C SER A 221 -11.45 -11.66 0.50
N ALA A 222 -12.52 -12.44 0.75
CA ALA A 222 -13.83 -12.17 0.17
C ALA A 222 -14.44 -10.87 0.72
N ILE A 223 -14.36 -10.66 2.04
CA ILE A 223 -14.81 -9.42 2.69
C ILE A 223 -14.00 -8.23 2.18
N PHE A 224 -12.68 -8.39 2.05
CA PHE A 224 -11.82 -7.34 1.54
C PHE A 224 -12.11 -6.99 0.08
N GLU A 225 -12.38 -7.98 -0.77
CA GLU A 225 -12.84 -7.77 -2.15
C GLU A 225 -14.14 -6.94 -2.19
N ASP A 226 -15.11 -7.24 -1.34
CA ASP A 226 -16.37 -6.50 -1.29
C ASP A 226 -16.16 -5.02 -0.92
N ILE A 227 -15.37 -4.75 0.12
CA ILE A 227 -15.03 -3.39 0.54
C ILE A 227 -14.20 -2.67 -0.54
N MET A 228 -13.29 -3.39 -1.20
CA MET A 228 -12.48 -2.86 -2.30
C MET A 228 -13.36 -2.48 -3.49
N ASN A 229 -14.36 -3.29 -3.84
CA ASN A 229 -15.32 -2.99 -4.90
C ASN A 229 -16.17 -1.76 -4.60
N ILE A 230 -16.56 -1.54 -3.34
CA ILE A 230 -17.21 -0.30 -2.89
C ILE A 230 -16.28 0.89 -3.11
N THR A 231 -15.01 0.76 -2.71
CA THR A 231 -13.99 1.82 -2.83
C THR A 231 -13.67 2.13 -4.31
N GLY A 232 -13.55 1.10 -5.14
CA GLY A 232 -13.28 1.20 -6.58
C GLY A 232 -14.40 1.88 -7.34
N LYS A 233 -15.67 1.55 -7.05
CA LYS A 233 -16.83 2.24 -7.62
C LYS A 233 -16.86 3.72 -7.22
N ARG A 234 -16.60 4.02 -5.94
CA ARG A 234 -16.61 5.40 -5.41
C ARG A 234 -15.55 6.29 -6.05
N ASN A 235 -14.35 5.75 -6.26
CA ASN A 235 -13.20 6.51 -6.76
C ASN A 235 -12.89 6.22 -8.24
N ASN A 236 -13.77 5.49 -8.94
CA ASN A 236 -13.68 5.13 -10.36
C ASN A 236 -12.35 4.48 -10.77
N PHE A 237 -11.90 3.44 -10.06
CA PHE A 237 -10.71 2.67 -10.42
C PHE A 237 -10.96 1.15 -10.46
N PHE A 238 -10.12 0.44 -11.21
CA PHE A 238 -10.18 -1.02 -11.34
C PHE A 238 -9.67 -1.72 -10.08
N THR A 239 -10.48 -2.62 -9.54
CA THR A 239 -10.15 -3.40 -8.34
C THR A 239 -9.50 -4.74 -8.70
N ARG A 240 -9.03 -5.45 -7.67
CA ARG A 240 -8.55 -6.83 -7.74
C ARG A 240 -9.54 -7.72 -7.00
N ASP A 241 -9.64 -8.97 -7.43
CA ASP A 241 -10.53 -9.97 -6.83
C ASP A 241 -9.85 -10.71 -5.66
N LYS A 242 -10.63 -11.50 -4.91
CA LYS A 242 -10.08 -12.34 -3.83
C LYS A 242 -9.03 -13.34 -4.30
N ALA A 243 -9.10 -13.79 -5.55
CA ALA A 243 -8.13 -14.75 -6.10
C ALA A 243 -6.74 -14.11 -6.17
N TYR A 244 -6.65 -12.84 -6.59
CA TYR A 244 -5.43 -12.07 -6.55
C TYR A 244 -4.90 -11.88 -5.12
N PHE A 245 -5.74 -11.49 -4.17
CA PHE A 245 -5.31 -11.28 -2.78
C PHE A 245 -4.83 -12.57 -2.11
N ASN A 246 -5.56 -13.68 -2.28
CA ASN A 246 -5.13 -15.00 -1.81
C ASN A 246 -3.79 -15.39 -2.41
N LYS A 247 -3.57 -15.09 -3.69
CA LYS A 247 -2.29 -15.37 -4.34
C LYS A 247 -1.13 -14.57 -3.75
N VAL A 248 -1.34 -13.30 -3.39
CA VAL A 248 -0.32 -12.50 -2.68
C VAL A 248 0.03 -13.16 -1.34
N LEU A 249 -0.99 -13.47 -0.52
CA LEU A 249 -0.82 -14.10 0.79
C LEU A 249 -0.14 -15.48 0.69
N ASP A 250 -0.53 -16.31 -0.28
CA ASP A 250 0.05 -17.64 -0.50
C ASP A 250 1.50 -17.57 -1.00
N SER A 251 1.81 -16.59 -1.84
CA SER A 251 3.15 -16.50 -2.46
C SER A 251 4.19 -15.93 -1.52
N LEU A 252 3.83 -14.89 -0.75
CA LEU A 252 4.72 -14.23 0.21
C LEU A 252 4.75 -14.95 1.57
N GLY A 253 3.68 -15.66 1.94
CA GLY A 253 3.56 -16.31 3.23
C GLY A 253 3.22 -15.32 4.37
N GLN A 254 2.97 -15.86 5.56
CA GLN A 254 2.50 -15.09 6.72
C GLN A 254 3.55 -14.12 7.28
N ASP A 255 4.83 -14.36 7.02
CA ASP A 255 5.90 -13.48 7.50
C ASP A 255 5.95 -12.16 6.73
N ASP A 256 5.60 -12.19 5.44
CA ASP A 256 5.78 -11.08 4.50
C ASP A 256 4.47 -10.53 3.93
N ALA A 257 3.31 -11.12 4.21
CA ALA A 257 2.01 -10.58 3.82
C ALA A 257 0.89 -10.93 4.80
N GLU A 258 0.11 -9.92 5.17
CA GLU A 258 -0.96 -10.02 6.17
C GLU A 258 -2.19 -9.21 5.71
N LEU A 259 -3.38 -9.77 5.87
CA LEU A 259 -4.64 -9.06 5.56
C LEU A 259 -5.34 -8.66 6.85
N TYR A 260 -5.45 -7.36 7.08
CA TYR A 260 -6.13 -6.79 8.23
C TYR A 260 -7.51 -6.27 7.87
N LEU A 261 -8.47 -6.49 8.76
CA LEU A 261 -9.80 -5.88 8.68
C LEU A 261 -10.10 -5.13 9.98
N VAL A 262 -10.68 -3.95 9.84
CA VAL A 262 -11.28 -3.20 10.95
C VAL A 262 -12.76 -3.49 10.99
N SER A 263 -13.25 -3.86 12.16
CA SER A 263 -14.63 -4.27 12.36
C SER A 263 -15.24 -3.73 13.65
N THR A 264 -16.55 -3.87 13.75
CA THR A 264 -17.35 -3.61 14.95
C THR A 264 -18.63 -4.47 14.90
N THR A 265 -19.58 -4.29 15.81
CA THR A 265 -20.89 -4.96 15.79
C THR A 265 -22.05 -3.97 15.76
N TYR A 266 -23.25 -4.41 15.38
CA TYR A 266 -24.45 -3.55 15.44
C TYR A 266 -24.75 -3.08 16.87
N SER A 267 -24.61 -3.96 17.87
CA SER A 267 -24.73 -3.62 19.30
C SER A 267 -23.78 -2.49 19.67
N HIS A 268 -22.53 -2.56 19.23
CA HIS A 268 -21.53 -1.56 19.55
C HIS A 268 -21.82 -0.21 18.88
N ILE A 269 -22.18 -0.20 17.59
CA ILE A 269 -22.57 1.02 16.88
C ILE A 269 -23.80 1.66 17.53
N TYR A 270 -24.81 0.85 17.87
CA TYR A 270 -26.01 1.32 18.56
C TYR A 270 -25.63 2.04 19.86
N GLN A 271 -24.74 1.45 20.66
CA GLN A 271 -24.26 2.07 21.90
C GLN A 271 -23.48 3.37 21.65
N ILE A 272 -22.61 3.41 20.63
CA ILE A 272 -21.90 4.64 20.23
C ILE A 272 -22.90 5.74 19.88
N LYS A 273 -23.94 5.42 19.09
CA LYS A 273 -24.93 6.39 18.61
C LYS A 273 -25.85 6.89 19.70
N ILE A 274 -26.23 6.04 20.65
CA ILE A 274 -26.94 6.47 21.87
C ILE A 274 -26.09 7.44 22.68
N ASN A 275 -24.83 7.10 22.94
CA ASN A 275 -23.94 7.96 23.71
C ASN A 275 -23.70 9.32 23.02
N GLU A 276 -23.60 9.31 21.69
CA GLU A 276 -23.51 10.52 20.87
C GLU A 276 -24.78 11.38 21.01
N LYS A 277 -25.96 10.78 20.84
CA LYS A 277 -27.26 11.44 21.01
C LYS A 277 -27.40 12.05 22.41
N ASP A 278 -27.10 11.29 23.46
CA ASP A 278 -27.19 11.75 24.85
C ASP A 278 -26.27 12.94 25.12
N THR A 279 -25.07 12.93 24.53
CA THR A 279 -24.11 14.04 24.64
C THR A 279 -24.66 15.29 23.97
N LEU A 280 -25.19 15.15 22.75
CA LEU A 280 -25.79 16.26 22.00
C LEU A 280 -27.03 16.83 22.71
N VAL A 281 -27.88 15.98 23.28
CA VAL A 281 -29.05 16.40 24.07
C VAL A 281 -28.62 17.18 25.32
N LYS A 282 -27.59 16.70 26.05
CA LYS A 282 -27.04 17.44 27.20
C LYS A 282 -26.48 18.80 26.79
N GLU A 283 -25.81 18.88 25.65
CA GLU A 283 -25.29 20.14 25.10
C GLU A 283 -26.44 21.09 24.71
N LYS A 284 -27.45 20.60 24.00
CA LYS A 284 -28.67 21.35 23.63
C LYS A 284 -29.34 21.94 24.87
N ASN A 285 -29.61 21.10 25.87
CA ASN A 285 -30.22 21.51 27.13
C ASN A 285 -29.38 22.55 27.88
N SER A 286 -28.04 22.49 27.77
CA SER A 286 -27.18 23.53 28.34
C SER A 286 -27.34 24.88 27.64
N PHE A 287 -27.49 24.91 26.31
CA PHE A 287 -27.73 26.15 25.57
C PHE A 287 -29.12 26.70 25.84
N GLU A 288 -30.15 25.85 25.92
CA GLU A 288 -31.51 26.25 26.28
C GLU A 288 -31.55 26.92 27.67
N LYS A 289 -30.87 26.35 28.67
CA LYS A 289 -30.74 26.97 30.01
C LYS A 289 -30.04 28.34 29.96
N LYS A 290 -28.99 28.48 29.14
CA LYS A 290 -28.27 29.75 28.97
C LYS A 290 -29.15 30.79 28.27
N LYS A 291 -29.90 30.38 27.25
CA LYS A 291 -30.88 31.22 26.53
C LYS A 291 -31.98 31.71 27.47
N ALA A 292 -32.62 30.82 28.22
CA ALA A 292 -33.66 31.17 29.20
C ALA A 292 -33.16 32.15 30.27
N LYS A 293 -31.92 31.95 30.75
CA LYS A 293 -31.27 32.87 31.71
C LYS A 293 -30.97 34.26 31.12
N LEU A 294 -30.71 34.37 29.82
CA LEU A 294 -30.53 35.67 29.18
C LEU A 294 -31.86 36.36 28.90
N LEU A 295 -32.89 35.61 28.48
CA LEU A 295 -34.23 36.15 28.26
C LEU A 295 -34.82 36.76 29.55
N THR A 296 -34.69 36.06 30.67
CA THR A 296 -35.10 36.58 31.98
C THR A 296 -34.39 37.87 32.37
N LYS A 297 -33.09 38.01 32.05
CA LYS A 297 -32.34 39.25 32.28
C LYS A 297 -32.73 40.41 31.36
N ILE A 298 -33.22 40.12 30.15
CA ILE A 298 -33.70 41.15 29.23
C ILE A 298 -35.02 41.76 29.75
N GLU A 299 -35.81 40.99 30.48
CA GLU A 299 -37.09 41.42 31.06
C GLU A 299 -36.95 42.19 32.39
N GLU A 300 -35.73 42.34 32.93
CA GLU A 300 -35.47 43.10 34.16
C GLU A 300 -35.42 44.63 33.86
N ASP A 301 -36.26 45.42 34.55
CA ASP A 301 -36.44 46.87 34.36
C ASP A 301 -35.17 47.74 34.54
N SER A 302 -34.07 47.16 35.04
CA SER A 302 -32.83 47.86 35.41
C SER A 302 -31.68 47.76 34.40
N VAL A 303 -31.93 47.27 33.18
CA VAL A 303 -30.89 47.01 32.16
C VAL A 303 -30.96 48.04 31.03
N ASP A 304 -29.81 48.59 30.62
CA ASP A 304 -29.72 49.57 29.54
C ASP A 304 -29.94 48.95 28.14
N GLU A 305 -30.35 49.77 27.17
CA GLU A 305 -30.67 49.32 25.80
C GLU A 305 -29.49 48.64 25.09
N GLU A 306 -28.26 49.10 25.31
CA GLU A 306 -27.06 48.53 24.67
C GLU A 306 -26.78 47.12 25.19
N THR A 307 -26.94 46.92 26.51
CA THR A 307 -26.84 45.61 27.15
C THR A 307 -27.95 44.65 26.68
N ILE A 308 -29.19 45.14 26.53
CA ILE A 308 -30.31 44.35 26.00
C ILE A 308 -29.99 43.86 24.58
N GLU A 309 -29.47 44.72 23.72
CA GLU A 309 -29.11 44.35 22.35
C GLU A 309 -27.98 43.32 22.30
N SER A 310 -26.97 43.46 23.16
CA SER A 310 -25.91 42.45 23.34
C SER A 310 -26.47 41.09 23.76
N PHE A 311 -27.45 41.06 24.67
CA PHE A 311 -28.09 39.82 25.11
C PHE A 311 -28.94 39.18 24.01
N LYS A 312 -29.70 39.96 23.24
CA LYS A 312 -30.46 39.47 22.08
C LYS A 312 -29.55 38.79 21.05
N ASN A 313 -28.41 39.41 20.73
CA ASN A 313 -27.43 38.83 19.82
C ASN A 313 -26.87 37.49 20.32
N LYS A 314 -26.61 37.36 21.64
CA LYS A 314 -26.21 36.10 22.26
C LYS A 314 -27.32 35.05 22.24
N VAL A 315 -28.57 35.46 22.48
CA VAL A 315 -29.75 34.57 22.38
C VAL A 315 -29.87 33.99 20.98
N ASN A 316 -29.80 34.84 19.94
CA ASN A 316 -29.84 34.39 18.55
C ASN A 316 -28.71 33.40 18.24
N ASN A 317 -27.48 33.67 18.71
CA ASN A 317 -26.37 32.73 18.54
C ASN A 317 -26.61 31.37 19.23
N PHE A 318 -27.22 31.38 20.42
CA PHE A 318 -27.58 30.13 21.10
C PHE A 318 -28.72 29.40 20.39
N GLU A 319 -29.70 30.11 19.85
CA GLU A 319 -30.78 29.56 19.04
C GLU A 319 -30.25 28.87 17.79
N ASP A 320 -29.38 29.53 17.02
CA ASP A 320 -28.70 28.93 15.86
C ASP A 320 -27.93 27.65 16.22
N LYS A 321 -27.35 27.58 17.41
CA LYS A 321 -26.64 26.38 17.89
C LYS A 321 -27.61 25.28 18.30
N ILE A 322 -28.70 25.62 18.98
CA ILE A 322 -29.76 24.69 19.39
C ILE A 322 -30.36 24.03 18.15
N ASP A 323 -30.70 24.81 17.12
CA ASP A 323 -31.30 24.30 15.88
C ASP A 323 -30.34 23.33 15.17
N LYS A 324 -29.05 23.67 15.09
CA LYS A 324 -28.03 22.77 14.52
C LYS A 324 -27.85 21.49 15.32
N LEU A 325 -27.96 21.54 16.65
CA LEU A 325 -27.90 20.34 17.50
C LEU A 325 -29.15 19.48 17.33
N GLU A 326 -30.32 20.10 17.23
CA GLU A 326 -31.60 19.41 17.03
C GLU A 326 -31.63 18.63 15.72
N VAL A 327 -31.16 19.23 14.62
CA VAL A 327 -31.02 18.53 13.33
C VAL A 327 -30.14 17.28 13.46
N LYS A 328 -29.01 17.36 14.19
CA LYS A 328 -28.12 16.21 14.40
C LYS A 328 -28.76 15.14 15.28
N ILE A 329 -29.44 15.53 16.36
CA ILE A 329 -30.14 14.62 17.27
C ILE A 329 -31.22 13.85 16.51
N ASN A 330 -31.98 14.53 15.64
CA ASN A 330 -33.03 13.91 14.85
C ASN A 330 -32.45 12.91 13.84
N ALA A 331 -31.38 13.28 13.12
CA ALA A 331 -30.71 12.37 12.19
C ALA A 331 -30.15 11.11 12.88
N ILE A 332 -29.59 11.24 14.07
CA ILE A 332 -29.12 10.08 14.86
C ILE A 332 -30.30 9.24 15.34
N SER A 333 -31.38 9.88 15.80
CA SER A 333 -32.58 9.17 16.26
C SER A 333 -33.20 8.35 15.13
N GLU A 334 -33.30 8.93 13.94
CA GLU A 334 -33.78 8.24 12.75
C GLU A 334 -32.89 7.04 12.39
N LEU A 335 -31.56 7.19 12.41
CA LEU A 335 -30.64 6.07 12.17
C LEU A 335 -30.80 4.94 13.20
N ILE A 336 -30.99 5.30 14.47
CA ILE A 336 -31.20 4.35 15.56
C ILE A 336 -32.50 3.57 15.32
N GLU A 337 -33.62 4.28 15.10
CA GLU A 337 -34.96 3.71 14.99
C GLU A 337 -35.16 2.91 13.69
N SER A 338 -34.62 3.40 12.58
CA SER A 338 -34.87 2.83 11.24
C SER A 338 -34.05 1.60 10.90
N SER A 339 -32.96 1.31 11.64
CA SER A 339 -32.04 0.23 11.26
C SER A 339 -31.36 -0.44 12.44
N LEU A 340 -30.74 0.33 13.34
CA LEU A 340 -29.89 -0.26 14.38
C LEU A 340 -30.70 -0.96 15.47
N GLU A 341 -31.78 -0.34 15.94
CA GLU A 341 -32.62 -0.88 17.00
C GLU A 341 -33.32 -2.17 16.59
N GLU A 342 -33.81 -2.23 15.35
CA GLU A 342 -34.43 -3.44 14.78
C GLU A 342 -33.44 -4.59 14.72
N LYS A 343 -32.22 -4.35 14.21
CA LYS A 343 -31.16 -5.36 14.14
C LYS A 343 -30.75 -5.87 15.51
N VAL A 344 -30.53 -4.97 16.47
CA VAL A 344 -30.14 -5.36 17.84
C VAL A 344 -31.25 -6.16 18.52
N LYS A 345 -32.51 -5.69 18.46
CA LYS A 345 -33.65 -6.40 19.06
C LYS A 345 -34.01 -7.69 18.33
N GLY A 346 -33.73 -7.76 17.03
CA GLY A 346 -33.91 -8.94 16.17
C GLY A 346 -32.88 -10.04 16.39
N GLY A 347 -31.87 -9.82 17.24
CA GLY A 347 -30.84 -10.82 17.55
C GLY A 347 -29.59 -10.74 16.65
N GLU A 348 -29.49 -9.74 15.78
CA GLU A 348 -28.33 -9.47 14.91
C GLU A 348 -27.29 -8.56 15.59
N GLY A 349 -27.47 -8.22 16.87
CA GLY A 349 -26.60 -7.28 17.58
C GLY A 349 -25.11 -7.61 17.51
N GLU A 350 -24.76 -8.89 17.62
CA GLU A 350 -23.36 -9.37 17.58
C GLU A 350 -22.85 -9.68 16.17
N GLU A 351 -23.62 -9.38 15.12
CA GLU A 351 -23.15 -9.52 13.74
C GLU A 351 -22.02 -8.52 13.47
N ILE A 352 -20.94 -9.02 12.87
CA ILE A 352 -19.73 -8.24 12.59
C ILE A 352 -19.94 -7.38 11.35
N ILE A 353 -19.65 -6.09 11.50
CA ILE A 353 -19.61 -5.12 10.41
C ILE A 353 -18.16 -4.75 10.12
N TYR A 354 -17.74 -4.94 8.88
CA TYR A 354 -16.40 -4.60 8.43
C TYR A 354 -16.38 -3.20 7.81
N LEU A 355 -15.56 -2.31 8.38
CA LEU A 355 -15.54 -0.89 8.06
C LEU A 355 -14.39 -0.53 7.11
N SER A 356 -13.23 -1.17 7.28
CA SER A 356 -12.08 -0.99 6.40
C SER A 356 -11.19 -2.23 6.39
N GLY A 357 -10.28 -2.29 5.44
CA GLY A 357 -9.27 -3.34 5.38
C GLY A 357 -7.99 -2.89 4.69
N ALA A 358 -6.92 -3.61 4.94
CA ALA A 358 -5.61 -3.38 4.35
C ALA A 358 -4.87 -4.71 4.11
N LEU A 359 -4.31 -4.88 2.92
CA LEU A 359 -3.30 -5.89 2.65
C LEU A 359 -1.92 -5.27 2.87
N MET A 360 -1.26 -5.69 3.94
CA MET A 360 0.11 -5.29 4.26
C MET A 360 1.10 -6.27 3.65
N VAL A 361 2.23 -5.74 3.20
CA VAL A 361 3.37 -6.54 2.72
C VAL A 361 4.65 -6.03 3.37
N TYR A 362 5.56 -6.94 3.74
CA TYR A 362 6.80 -6.61 4.42
C TYR A 362 8.01 -7.07 3.59
N CYS A 363 9.06 -6.27 3.58
CA CYS A 363 10.33 -6.61 2.94
C CYS A 363 11.48 -5.93 3.67
N GLY A 364 12.19 -6.69 4.51
CA GLY A 364 13.29 -6.16 5.33
C GLY A 364 12.81 -5.00 6.21
N PRO A 365 13.38 -3.79 6.09
CA PRO A 365 12.99 -2.62 6.88
C PRO A 365 11.68 -1.96 6.42
N LEU A 366 11.03 -2.44 5.35
CA LEU A 366 9.88 -1.79 4.72
C LEU A 366 8.56 -2.51 5.07
N ALA A 367 7.58 -1.73 5.53
CA ALA A 367 6.18 -2.12 5.57
C ALA A 367 5.40 -1.36 4.50
N TYR A 368 4.74 -2.08 3.60
CA TYR A 368 3.95 -1.53 2.51
C TYR A 368 2.46 -1.63 2.83
N TYR A 369 1.79 -0.49 2.87
CA TYR A 369 0.34 -0.42 2.75
C TYR A 369 -0.04 -0.64 1.28
N LEU A 370 0.00 -1.91 0.85
CA LEU A 370 -0.05 -2.28 -0.55
C LEU A 370 -1.43 -2.06 -1.16
N TYR A 371 -2.48 -2.47 -0.44
CA TYR A 371 -3.87 -2.19 -0.79
C TYR A 371 -4.64 -1.81 0.46
N GLY A 372 -5.60 -0.90 0.32
CA GLY A 372 -6.63 -0.77 1.34
C GLY A 372 -7.91 -0.19 0.81
N ALA A 373 -8.96 -0.44 1.57
CA ALA A 373 -10.34 -0.21 1.18
C ALA A 373 -11.17 0.18 2.40
N SER A 374 -12.25 0.91 2.15
CA SER A 374 -13.17 1.30 3.22
C SER A 374 -14.62 1.36 2.75
N SER A 375 -15.53 0.93 3.62
CA SER A 375 -16.96 0.96 3.35
C SER A 375 -17.48 2.40 3.26
N ASN A 376 -18.74 2.54 2.86
CA ASN A 376 -19.44 3.83 2.87
C ASN A 376 -20.13 4.10 4.21
N GLU A 377 -20.32 3.06 5.01
CA GLU A 377 -21.06 3.09 6.25
C GLU A 377 -20.16 3.53 7.41
N TYR A 378 -20.75 4.24 8.37
CA TYR A 378 -20.11 4.63 9.64
C TYR A 378 -18.73 5.31 9.49
N ARG A 379 -18.52 6.08 8.41
CA ARG A 379 -17.24 6.78 8.16
C ARG A 379 -16.90 7.81 9.23
N ASP A 380 -17.90 8.31 9.95
CA ASP A 380 -17.75 9.22 11.08
C ASP A 380 -17.04 8.58 12.29
N LEU A 381 -16.96 7.24 12.32
CA LEU A 381 -16.13 6.46 13.24
C LEU A 381 -14.64 6.46 12.85
N LEU A 382 -14.29 7.01 11.68
CA LEU A 382 -12.93 7.20 11.20
C LEU A 382 -12.09 5.89 11.14
N PRO A 383 -12.63 4.78 10.61
CA PRO A 383 -11.97 3.46 10.64
C PRO A 383 -10.60 3.47 9.95
N ASN A 384 -10.44 4.26 8.87
CA ASN A 384 -9.16 4.35 8.17
C ASN A 384 -8.06 5.04 8.99
N TYR A 385 -8.38 6.07 9.79
CA TYR A 385 -7.37 6.73 10.63
C TYR A 385 -6.94 5.81 11.77
N PHE A 386 -7.90 5.13 12.39
CA PHE A 386 -7.63 4.06 13.35
C PHE A 386 -6.72 2.98 12.73
N MET A 387 -7.13 2.42 11.59
CA MET A 387 -6.41 1.36 10.90
C MET A 387 -4.96 1.75 10.60
N GLN A 388 -4.72 2.92 10.01
CA GLN A 388 -3.35 3.33 9.65
C GLN A 388 -2.44 3.43 10.89
N TRP A 389 -2.96 3.95 12.00
CA TRP A 389 -2.18 4.04 13.23
C TRP A 389 -1.87 2.67 13.83
N GLU A 390 -2.86 1.78 13.89
CA GLU A 390 -2.67 0.40 14.35
C GLU A 390 -1.67 -0.37 13.47
N LEU A 391 -1.78 -0.24 12.13
CA LEU A 391 -0.86 -0.90 11.19
C LEU A 391 0.57 -0.37 11.31
N MET A 392 0.76 0.92 11.59
CA MET A 392 2.09 1.47 11.86
C MET A 392 2.68 0.88 13.15
N LYS A 393 1.90 0.79 14.23
CA LYS A 393 2.35 0.14 15.48
C LYS A 393 2.72 -1.32 15.24
N ILE A 394 1.93 -2.05 14.46
CA ILE A 394 2.24 -3.43 14.05
C ILE A 394 3.56 -3.48 13.25
N ALA A 395 3.75 -2.60 12.27
CA ALA A 395 4.98 -2.54 11.49
C ALA A 395 6.21 -2.25 12.37
N MET A 396 6.09 -1.34 13.33
CA MET A 396 7.14 -1.04 14.32
C MET A 396 7.46 -2.26 15.18
N TRP A 397 6.43 -2.96 15.67
CA TRP A 397 6.60 -4.20 16.45
C TRP A 397 7.29 -5.30 15.65
N LYS A 398 7.05 -5.38 14.33
CA LYS A 398 7.74 -6.30 13.40
C LYS A 398 9.17 -5.84 13.05
N GLY A 399 9.64 -4.71 13.57
CA GLY A 399 10.99 -4.19 13.34
C GLY A 399 11.16 -3.45 12.01
N CYS A 400 10.06 -3.05 11.35
CA CYS A 400 10.13 -2.20 10.16
C CYS A 400 10.57 -0.79 10.56
N LYS A 401 11.33 -0.15 9.68
CA LYS A 401 11.86 1.21 9.84
C LYS A 401 11.09 2.23 9.03
N PHE A 402 10.45 1.80 7.95
CA PHE A 402 9.71 2.67 7.04
C PHE A 402 8.33 2.10 6.73
N TYR A 403 7.33 2.96 6.77
CA TYR A 403 5.96 2.65 6.36
C TYR A 403 5.66 3.37 5.04
N ASP A 404 5.59 2.61 3.95
CA ASP A 404 5.33 3.10 2.60
C ASP A 404 3.82 3.05 2.30
N PHE A 405 3.19 4.22 2.17
CA PHE A 405 1.79 4.34 1.75
C PHE A 405 1.56 4.09 0.26
N GLY A 406 2.63 3.88 -0.51
CA GLY A 406 2.64 3.69 -1.95
C GLY A 406 2.54 5.00 -2.74
N GLY A 407 2.30 4.85 -4.03
CA GLY A 407 2.52 5.91 -5.01
C GLY A 407 1.60 7.13 -4.94
N VAL A 408 2.13 8.28 -5.35
CA VAL A 408 1.41 9.54 -5.64
C VAL A 408 1.93 10.12 -6.96
N SER A 409 1.22 11.11 -7.51
CA SER A 409 1.56 11.77 -8.77
C SER A 409 2.83 12.62 -8.71
N GLY A 410 3.24 13.04 -7.52
CA GLY A 410 4.35 13.97 -7.31
C GLY A 410 3.95 15.46 -7.33
N TYR A 411 2.71 15.79 -7.69
CA TYR A 411 2.20 17.15 -7.56
C TYR A 411 1.95 17.50 -6.09
N THR A 412 2.42 18.67 -5.67
CA THR A 412 2.28 19.16 -4.28
C THR A 412 1.63 20.53 -4.19
N GLU A 413 1.64 21.29 -5.28
CA GLU A 413 1.02 22.62 -5.38
C GLU A 413 -0.48 22.50 -5.65
N GLU A 414 -1.28 23.36 -5.03
CA GLU A 414 -2.75 23.30 -5.08
C GLU A 414 -3.27 23.41 -6.52
N ASP A 415 -2.72 24.31 -7.34
CA ASP A 415 -3.12 24.51 -8.74
C ASP A 415 -2.93 23.27 -9.63
N ASP A 416 -1.93 22.43 -9.30
CA ASP A 416 -1.67 21.18 -9.99
C ASP A 416 -2.55 20.05 -9.43
N LEU A 417 -2.73 20.03 -8.11
CA LEU A 417 -3.56 19.05 -7.41
C LEU A 417 -5.05 19.17 -7.80
N GLU A 418 -5.56 20.37 -8.08
CA GLU A 418 -6.92 20.56 -8.58
C GLU A 418 -7.18 19.82 -9.91
N LYS A 419 -6.13 19.65 -10.72
CA LYS A 419 -6.20 18.99 -12.04
C LYS A 419 -5.81 17.51 -11.97
N ASP A 420 -5.29 17.04 -10.83
CA ASP A 420 -4.79 15.69 -10.67
C ASP A 420 -5.88 14.73 -10.17
N HIS A 421 -6.24 13.76 -11.00
CA HIS A 421 -7.16 12.69 -10.64
C HIS A 421 -6.69 11.84 -9.44
N ALA A 422 -5.39 11.87 -9.11
CA ALA A 422 -4.81 11.17 -7.97
C ALA A 422 -4.60 12.06 -6.72
N ALA A 423 -5.02 13.32 -6.73
CA ALA A 423 -4.78 14.27 -5.63
C ALA A 423 -5.32 13.77 -4.27
N GLY A 424 -6.44 13.04 -4.28
CA GLY A 424 -7.00 12.41 -3.08
C GLY A 424 -6.03 11.46 -2.36
N LEU A 425 -5.15 10.78 -3.11
CA LEU A 425 -4.11 9.93 -2.52
C LEU A 425 -3.07 10.77 -1.78
N TYR A 426 -2.63 11.89 -2.36
CA TYR A 426 -1.70 12.80 -1.72
C TYR A 426 -2.29 13.39 -0.43
N TYR A 427 -3.50 13.94 -0.48
CA TYR A 427 -4.17 14.50 0.70
C TYR A 427 -4.39 13.49 1.82
N PHE A 428 -4.70 12.24 1.48
CA PHE A 428 -4.84 11.18 2.47
C PHE A 428 -3.51 10.80 3.11
N LYS A 429 -2.44 10.66 2.33
CA LYS A 429 -1.15 10.14 2.80
C LYS A 429 -0.29 11.17 3.52
N LYS A 430 -0.34 12.44 3.09
CA LYS A 430 0.53 13.52 3.60
C LYS A 430 0.36 13.77 5.11
N VAL A 431 -0.84 13.52 5.64
CA VAL A 431 -1.19 13.84 7.03
C VAL A 431 -0.55 12.91 8.06
N PHE A 432 0.01 11.78 7.63
CA PHE A 432 0.58 10.75 8.50
C PHE A 432 2.10 10.91 8.69
N GLY A 433 2.62 12.14 8.70
CA GLY A 433 4.05 12.40 8.94
C GLY A 433 4.95 11.89 7.81
N THR A 434 4.41 11.80 6.60
CA THR A 434 5.12 11.26 5.44
C THR A 434 6.01 12.32 4.81
N HIS A 435 7.12 11.87 4.22
CA HIS A 435 7.89 12.64 3.25
C HIS A 435 7.64 12.11 1.84
N LEU A 436 7.81 12.99 0.84
CA LEU A 436 7.73 12.62 -0.57
C LEU A 436 9.05 11.98 -1.01
N HIS A 437 9.02 10.69 -1.31
CA HIS A 437 10.16 9.92 -1.79
C HIS A 437 10.14 9.85 -3.32
N GLU A 438 10.95 10.68 -3.97
CA GLU A 438 11.11 10.72 -5.42
C GLU A 438 12.22 9.76 -5.87
N ARG A 439 11.91 8.80 -6.74
CA ARG A 439 12.87 7.83 -7.27
C ARG A 439 13.53 8.33 -8.57
N ILE A 440 14.66 7.70 -8.92
CA ILE A 440 15.40 8.03 -10.16
C ILE A 440 14.61 7.78 -11.45
N GLY A 441 13.53 6.99 -11.41
CA GLY A 441 12.62 6.79 -12.55
C GLY A 441 12.93 5.56 -13.39
N GLU A 442 12.37 5.52 -14.60
CA GLU A 442 12.37 4.35 -15.48
C GLU A 442 13.52 4.38 -16.51
N PHE A 443 14.03 3.19 -16.83
CA PHE A 443 15.11 2.99 -17.78
C PHE A 443 14.83 1.79 -18.69
N ASP A 444 15.20 1.93 -19.96
CA ASP A 444 15.12 0.85 -20.94
C ASP A 444 16.48 0.50 -21.53
N LEU A 445 16.81 -0.78 -21.50
CA LEU A 445 17.90 -1.36 -22.28
C LEU A 445 17.33 -2.10 -23.49
N THR A 446 17.59 -1.56 -24.68
CA THR A 446 17.11 -2.15 -25.92
C THR A 446 18.03 -3.29 -26.37
N ILE A 447 17.49 -4.51 -26.46
CA ILE A 447 18.23 -5.71 -26.89
C ILE A 447 18.08 -5.93 -28.40
N LYS A 448 16.87 -5.72 -28.94
CA LYS A 448 16.56 -5.90 -30.37
C LYS A 448 15.88 -4.64 -30.93
N PRO A 449 16.64 -3.65 -31.44
CA PRO A 449 16.10 -2.35 -31.86
C PRO A 449 14.98 -2.44 -32.92
N GLY A 450 15.12 -3.34 -33.90
CA GLY A 450 14.10 -3.54 -34.93
C GLY A 450 12.76 -4.04 -34.38
N VAL A 451 12.82 -4.97 -33.43
CA VAL A 451 11.62 -5.51 -32.75
C VAL A 451 10.99 -4.45 -31.86
N LYS A 452 11.79 -3.69 -31.11
CA LYS A 452 11.29 -2.56 -30.30
C LYS A 452 10.55 -1.53 -31.16
N LYS A 453 11.11 -1.16 -32.32
CA LYS A 453 10.44 -0.22 -33.24
C LYS A 453 9.10 -0.77 -33.72
N LEU A 454 9.04 -2.04 -34.11
CA LEU A 454 7.79 -2.69 -34.53
C LEU A 454 6.75 -2.72 -33.39
N PHE A 455 7.19 -3.07 -32.17
CA PHE A 455 6.34 -3.09 -30.98
C PHE A 455 5.74 -1.71 -30.69
N ASN A 456 6.55 -0.64 -30.74
CA ASN A 456 6.08 0.72 -30.51
C ASN A 456 5.05 1.17 -31.55
N VAL A 457 5.26 0.85 -32.83
CA VAL A 457 4.28 1.12 -33.90
C VAL A 457 2.97 0.38 -33.63
N ALA A 458 3.03 -0.91 -33.29
CA ALA A 458 1.85 -1.71 -32.97
C ALA A 458 1.08 -1.16 -31.74
N MET A 459 1.80 -0.74 -30.69
CA MET A 459 1.19 -0.15 -29.49
C MET A 459 0.52 1.19 -29.78
N ASN A 460 1.12 2.04 -30.61
CA ASN A 460 0.52 3.30 -31.04
C ASN A 460 -0.75 3.08 -31.88
N LEU A 461 -0.70 2.13 -32.82
CA LEU A 461 -1.87 1.75 -33.60
C LEU A 461 -3.00 1.22 -32.71
N ARG A 462 -2.67 0.37 -31.73
CA ARG A 462 -3.65 -0.13 -30.75
C ARG A 462 -4.29 0.99 -29.95
N LYS A 463 -3.49 1.95 -29.44
CA LYS A 463 -4.00 3.12 -28.71
C LYS A 463 -4.96 3.94 -29.58
N PHE A 464 -4.58 4.19 -30.84
CA PHE A 464 -5.43 4.88 -31.80
C PHE A 464 -6.77 4.14 -32.04
N ILE A 465 -6.74 2.83 -32.30
CA ILE A 465 -7.96 2.02 -32.47
C ILE A 465 -8.85 2.06 -31.23
N LEU A 466 -8.27 1.95 -30.03
CA LEU A 466 -9.03 2.03 -28.78
C LEU A 466 -9.64 3.42 -28.57
N SER A 467 -8.98 4.49 -29.02
CA SER A 467 -9.52 5.84 -28.94
C SER A 467 -10.73 6.07 -29.85
N LEU A 468 -10.83 5.34 -30.96
CA LEU A 468 -11.99 5.38 -31.88
C LEU A 468 -13.21 4.61 -31.37
N ARG A 469 -13.06 3.83 -30.30
CA ARG A 469 -14.15 3.05 -29.67
C ARG A 469 -14.76 3.76 -28.46
N LYS A 470 -14.18 4.89 -28.04
CA LYS A 470 -14.80 5.82 -27.08
C LYS A 470 -15.62 6.82 -27.86
#